data_AF-A0A1H3NSG5-F1
#
_entry.id   AF-A0A1H3NSG5-F1
#
_cell.length_a   1.000
_cell.length_b   1.000
_cell.length_c   1.000
_cell.angle_alpha   90.00
_cell.angle_beta   90.00
_cell.angle_gamma   90.00
#
_symmetry.space_group_name_H-M   'P 1'
#
loop_
_entity.id
_entity.type
_entity.pdbx_description
1 polymer ?
#
loop_
_entity_poly.entity_id
_entity_poly.type
_entity_poly.pdbx_seq_one_letter_code
_entity_poly.pdbx_strand_id
1 'polypeptide(L)'
;MQINNHYTSVSEGLGLFRSEKSEKNSFKDALSHAVSNVNQLQLDSNQYTEKLATGEIENVHEVMVASQKADIAMQMMTAVRGKMVDAYQEIMRMQI
;
A
#
# COMPACT_ATOMS: atom_id res chain seq x y z
N MET A 1 -29.73 -47.32 -42.66
CA MET A 1 -30.48 -46.77 -41.52
C MET A 1 -29.63 -46.93 -40.27
N GLN A 2 -28.88 -45.89 -39.88
CA GLN A 2 -28.16 -45.82 -38.62
C GLN A 2 -28.42 -44.43 -38.03
N ILE A 3 -28.79 -44.48 -36.76
CA ILE A 3 -29.48 -43.51 -35.94
C ILE A 3 -28.56 -42.37 -35.47
N ASN A 4 -29.02 -41.13 -35.68
CA ASN A 4 -28.44 -39.91 -35.14
C ASN A 4 -28.53 -39.92 -33.61
N ASN A 5 -27.38 -39.87 -32.94
CA ASN A 5 -27.32 -39.76 -31.49
C ASN A 5 -27.18 -38.28 -31.10
N HIS A 6 -28.32 -37.62 -30.91
CA HIS A 6 -28.39 -36.25 -30.39
C HIS A 6 -28.51 -36.34 -28.87
N TYR A 7 -27.37 -36.34 -28.16
CA TYR A 7 -27.34 -36.05 -26.73
C TYR A 7 -26.81 -34.64 -26.54
N THR A 8 -27.75 -33.73 -26.40
CA THR A 8 -27.60 -32.45 -25.71
C THR A 8 -26.97 -32.70 -24.34
N SER A 9 -25.80 -32.10 -24.09
CA SER A 9 -25.40 -31.76 -22.72
C SER A 9 -24.92 -30.32 -22.73
N VAL A 10 -25.73 -29.49 -22.11
CA VAL A 10 -25.47 -28.09 -21.77
C VAL A 10 -24.19 -28.06 -20.93
N SER A 11 -23.08 -27.62 -21.51
CA SER A 11 -21.86 -27.25 -20.77
C SER A 11 -21.41 -25.81 -21.06
N GLU A 12 -22.28 -24.98 -21.61
CA GLU A 12 -22.18 -23.53 -21.47
C GLU A 12 -22.67 -23.12 -20.09
N GLY A 13 -21.77 -23.21 -19.12
CA GLY A 13 -22.02 -22.77 -17.76
C GLY A 13 -20.83 -23.11 -16.88
N LEU A 14 -20.32 -22.10 -16.17
CA LEU A 14 -19.19 -22.14 -15.24
C LEU A 14 -17.81 -21.81 -15.83
N GLY A 15 -17.74 -20.70 -16.55
CA GLY A 15 -16.51 -19.90 -16.68
C GLY A 15 -16.13 -19.14 -15.39
N LEU A 16 -16.40 -19.67 -14.19
CA LEU A 16 -16.25 -18.93 -12.92
C LEU A 16 -15.08 -19.38 -12.03
N PHE A 17 -14.08 -20.08 -12.59
CA PHE A 17 -12.82 -20.31 -11.88
C PHE A 17 -11.61 -20.08 -12.79
N ARG A 18 -11.63 -19.01 -13.59
CA ARG A 18 -10.36 -18.37 -13.88
C ARG A 18 -9.99 -17.63 -12.62
N SER A 19 -9.05 -18.19 -11.85
CA SER A 19 -8.28 -17.40 -10.90
C SER A 19 -7.56 -16.36 -11.75
N GLU A 20 -8.23 -15.25 -12.00
CA GLU A 20 -7.54 -14.01 -12.30
C GLU A 20 -6.63 -13.85 -11.10
N LYS A 21 -5.35 -14.13 -11.34
CA LYS A 21 -4.27 -13.72 -10.48
C LYS A 21 -4.30 -12.20 -10.54
N SER A 22 -5.30 -11.61 -9.88
CA SER A 22 -5.30 -10.24 -9.43
C SER A 22 -3.94 -10.12 -8.79
N GLU A 23 -3.10 -9.27 -9.38
CA GLU A 23 -1.95 -8.74 -8.69
C GLU A 23 -2.51 -8.04 -7.45
N LYS A 24 -2.74 -8.85 -6.41
CA LYS A 24 -2.98 -8.37 -5.08
C LYS A 24 -1.64 -7.78 -4.71
N ASN A 25 -1.46 -6.48 -4.96
CA ASN A 25 -0.42 -5.69 -4.31
C ASN A 25 -0.45 -6.14 -2.86
N SER A 26 0.60 -6.86 -2.45
CA SER A 26 0.52 -7.53 -1.16
C SER A 26 0.51 -6.44 -0.09
N PHE A 27 -0.12 -6.70 1.05
CA PHE A 27 -0.06 -5.76 2.16
C PHE A 27 1.39 -5.38 2.51
N LYS A 28 2.33 -6.33 2.35
CA LYS A 28 3.77 -6.09 2.46
C LYS A 28 4.25 -5.03 1.46
N ASP A 29 3.85 -5.11 0.20
CA ASP A 29 4.25 -4.14 -0.83
C ASP A 29 3.68 -2.76 -0.51
N ALA A 30 2.38 -2.68 -0.18
CA ALA A 30 1.73 -1.43 0.21
C ALA A 30 2.40 -0.78 1.43
N LEU A 31 2.72 -1.57 2.45
CA LEU A 31 3.46 -1.10 3.62
C LEU A 31 4.87 -0.63 3.25
N SER A 32 5.59 -1.43 2.46
CA SER A 32 6.95 -1.07 2.02
C SER A 32 6.93 0.25 1.25
N HIS A 33 5.96 0.45 0.38
CA HIS A 33 5.77 1.72 -0.33
C HIS A 33 5.44 2.87 0.62
N ALA A 34 4.58 2.65 1.61
CA ALA A 34 4.25 3.67 2.60
C ALA A 34 5.49 4.10 3.42
N VAL A 35 6.32 3.14 3.86
CA VAL A 35 7.57 3.43 4.58
C VAL A 35 8.54 4.21 3.71
N SER A 36 8.75 3.77 2.46
CA SER A 36 9.61 4.49 1.51
C SER A 36 9.11 5.91 1.25
N ASN A 37 7.79 6.10 1.16
CA ASN A 37 7.19 7.41 0.95
C ASN A 37 7.41 8.35 2.14
N VAL A 38 7.23 7.87 3.38
CA VAL A 38 7.51 8.66 4.59
C VAL A 38 8.99 9.07 4.63
N ASN A 39 9.90 8.15 4.29
CA ASN A 39 11.33 8.45 4.20
C ASN A 39 11.62 9.53 3.15
N GLN A 40 10.98 9.44 1.98
CA GLN A 40 11.13 10.46 0.94
C GLN A 40 10.65 11.83 1.41
N LEU A 41 9.48 11.90 2.05
CA LEU A 41 8.96 13.16 2.59
C LEU A 41 9.88 13.79 3.64
N GLN A 42 10.52 12.96 4.47
CA GLN A 42 11.52 13.43 5.44
C GLN A 42 12.77 13.99 4.75
N LEU A 43 13.28 13.29 3.72
CA LEU A 43 14.43 13.76 2.94
C LEU A 43 14.12 15.06 2.21
N ASP A 44 12.94 15.18 1.62
CA ASP A 44 12.49 16.39 0.95
C ASP A 44 12.42 17.56 1.94
N SER A 45 11.79 17.37 3.11
CA SER A 45 11.74 18.37 4.19
C SER A 45 13.14 18.84 4.61
N ASN A 46 14.08 17.90 4.75
CA ASN A 46 15.47 18.23 5.09
C ASN A 46 16.15 19.04 3.97
N GLN A 47 15.97 18.65 2.70
CA GLN A 47 16.51 19.39 1.56
C GLN A 47 15.95 20.81 1.47
N TYR A 48 14.65 20.98 1.67
CA TYR A 48 14.03 22.31 1.70
C TYR A 48 14.55 23.14 2.88
N THR A 49 14.77 22.51 4.03
CA THR A 49 15.37 23.19 5.19
C THR A 49 16.81 23.65 4.91
N GLU A 50 17.61 22.78 4.29
CA GLU A 50 19.00 23.08 3.91
C GLU A 50 19.07 24.23 2.91
N LYS A 51 18.28 24.17 1.83
CA LYS A 51 18.27 25.22 0.81
C LYS A 51 17.73 26.56 1.34
N LEU A 52 16.85 26.54 2.35
CA LEU A 52 16.43 27.76 3.04
C LEU A 52 17.58 28.34 3.88
N ALA A 53 18.32 27.49 4.59
CA ALA A 53 19.46 27.91 5.41
C ALA A 53 20.63 28.45 4.56
N THR A 54 20.82 27.93 3.35
CA THR A 54 21.84 28.43 2.39
C THR A 54 21.38 29.65 1.60
N GLY A 55 20.10 30.02 1.68
CA GLY A 55 19.51 31.15 0.94
C GLY A 55 19.20 30.84 -0.52
N GLU A 56 19.26 29.57 -0.94
CA GLU A 56 18.87 29.13 -2.30
C GLU A 56 17.34 29.19 -2.53
N ILE A 57 16.54 29.19 -1.45
CA ILE A 57 15.10 29.44 -1.50
C ILE A 57 14.72 30.50 -0.48
N GLU A 58 14.06 31.54 -0.98
CA GLU A 58 13.43 32.59 -0.16
C GLU A 58 12.06 32.14 0.39
N ASN A 59 11.53 31.04 -0.15
CA ASN A 59 10.18 30.59 0.12
C ASN A 59 10.10 29.65 1.33
N VAL A 60 10.05 30.25 2.52
CA VAL A 60 9.85 29.56 3.81
C VAL A 60 8.57 28.69 3.82
N HIS A 61 7.57 29.02 2.99
CA HIS A 61 6.32 28.28 2.92
C HIS A 61 6.52 26.84 2.41
N GLU A 62 7.41 26.63 1.44
CA GLU A 62 7.68 25.29 0.90
C GLU A 62 8.31 24.37 1.95
N VAL A 63 9.25 24.90 2.74
CA VAL A 63 9.87 24.18 3.86
C VAL A 63 8.80 23.78 4.88
N MET A 64 7.95 24.73 5.27
CA MET A 64 6.90 24.49 6.26
C MET A 64 5.90 23.43 5.77
N VAL A 65 5.47 23.49 4.52
CA VAL A 65 4.55 22.51 3.92
C VAL A 65 5.21 21.13 3.83
N ALA A 66 6.48 21.06 3.41
CA ALA A 66 7.22 19.81 3.33
C ALA A 66 7.36 19.16 4.72
N SER A 67 7.74 19.95 5.73
CA SER A 67 7.85 19.47 7.11
C SER A 67 6.51 18.99 7.66
N GLN A 68 5.42 19.73 7.45
CA GLN A 68 4.08 19.29 7.87
C GLN A 68 3.65 17.98 7.20
N LYS A 69 3.96 17.80 5.91
CA LYS A 69 3.68 16.53 5.21
C LYS A 69 4.48 15.38 5.82
N ALA A 70 5.77 15.58 6.10
CA ALA A 70 6.62 14.58 6.73
C ALA A 70 6.11 14.20 8.12
N ASP A 71 5.76 15.18 8.94
CA ASP A 71 5.24 14.97 10.31
C ASP A 71 3.94 14.17 10.30
N ILE A 72 2.96 14.57 9.48
CA ILE A 72 1.67 13.87 9.38
C ILE A 72 1.88 12.44 8.87
N ALA A 73 2.73 12.24 7.85
CA ALA A 73 3.03 10.93 7.32
C ALA A 73 3.68 10.02 8.38
N MET A 74 4.62 10.55 9.17
CA MET A 74 5.27 9.81 10.25
C MET A 74 4.29 9.42 11.36
N GLN A 75 3.37 10.31 11.73
CA GLN A 75 2.30 10.02 12.68
C GLN A 75 1.40 8.87 12.19
N MET A 76 1.00 8.92 10.92
CA MET A 76 0.23 7.85 10.29
C MET A 76 1.01 6.52 10.30
N MET A 77 2.30 6.54 9.95
CA MET A 77 3.14 5.34 9.96
C MET A 77 3.26 4.73 11.37
N THR A 78 3.35 5.56 12.41
CA THR A 78 3.36 5.10 13.80
C THR A 78 2.05 4.42 14.18
N ALA A 79 0.92 4.97 13.76
CA ALA A 79 -0.40 4.36 13.99
C ALA A 79 -0.53 3.01 13.27
N VAL A 80 -0.08 2.93 12.00
CA VAL A 80 -0.06 1.68 11.23
C VAL A 80 0.84 0.64 11.90
N ARG A 81 2.04 1.01 12.33
CA ARG A 81 2.97 0.13 13.08
C ARG A 81 2.28 -0.44 14.32
N GLY A 82 1.57 0.39 15.08
CA GLY A 82 0.80 -0.06 16.24
C GLY A 82 -0.23 -1.13 15.87
N LYS A 83 -1.05 -0.87 14.85
CA LYS A 83 -2.06 -1.82 14.38
C LYS A 83 -1.49 -3.12 13.84
N MET A 84 -0.32 -3.09 13.22
CA MET A 84 0.36 -4.30 12.77
C MET A 84 0.84 -5.16 13.94
N VAL A 85 1.37 -4.54 14.99
CA VAL A 85 1.77 -5.25 16.22
C VAL A 85 0.53 -5.86 16.89
N ASP A 86 -0.56 -5.11 16.99
CA ASP A 86 -1.84 -5.61 17.54
C ASP A 86 -2.35 -6.83 16.75
N ALA A 87 -2.35 -6.74 15.42
CA ALA A 87 -2.81 -7.83 14.55
C ALA A 87 -1.93 -9.09 14.71
N TYR A 88 -0.60 -8.92 14.85
CA TYR A 88 0.30 -10.04 15.12
C TYR A 88 0.01 -10.68 16.48
N GLN A 89 -0.20 -9.87 17.52
CA GLN A 89 -0.55 -10.37 18.86
C GLN A 89 -1.89 -11.13 18.85
N GLU A 90 -2.88 -10.67 18.09
CA GLU A 90 -4.18 -11.33 17.99
C GLU A 90 -4.07 -12.73 17.34
N ILE A 91 -3.28 -12.86 16.27
CA ILE A 91 -3.03 -14.17 15.63
C ILE A 91 -2.38 -15.15 16.62
N MET A 92 -1.45 -14.68 17.46
CA MET A 92 -0.82 -15.51 18.49
C MET A 92 -1.82 -15.96 19.56
N ARG A 93 -2.81 -15.13 19.89
CA ARG A 93 -3.86 -15.45 20.87
C ARG A 93 -4.90 -16.44 20.36
N MET A 94 -5.10 -16.55 19.05
CA MET A 94 -6.00 -17.54 18.45
C MET A 94 -5.45 -18.97 18.44
N GLN A 95 -4.12 -19.15 18.58
CA GLN A 95 -3.44 -20.45 18.44
C GLN A 95 -3.21 -21.19 19.77
N ILE A 96 -3.59 -20.59 20.90
CA ILE A 96 -3.55 -21.24 22.23
C ILE A 96 -4.90 -21.88 22.60
#